data_AF-A0AAD6VNK3-F1
#
_entry.id   AF-A0AAD6VNK3-F1
#
_cell.length_a   1.000
_cell.length_b   1.000
_cell.length_c   1.000
_cell.angle_alpha   90.00
_cell.angle_beta   90.00
_cell.angle_gamma   90.00
#
_symmetry.space_group_name_H-M   'P 1'
#
loop_
_entity.id
_entity.type
_entity.pdbx_description
1 polymer ?
#
loop_
_entity_poly.entity_id
_entity_poly.type
_entity_poly.pdbx_seq_one_letter_code
_entity_poly.pdbx_strand_id
1 'polypeptide(L)'
;MAKRKTSDKDSDSLEDFMDEVGLTPEVLERLGEHHEATKIVAEIVNRLGIKDSALKRARVELPSFSKITWGQVASHFGLLRTFGWLSFDSIPGVTLCYLPPSFHKELLMRSWSAMNVYAEPTQRKLEAPRVRLLDIARLVSSFQYPGLTLSQYLVPLFALFAGRIEDFPEHPMPETELSSGGSVEHEYFIVGKILFLVIELKANFDDLESNVAQLFSELYAASKLNGDAGFESLTVYGLLTDLGTFHFYSFNPISKTFYQDPRMVVHSLLREEFLYGMMAVVDRIFTLVLQGYIDTLKATCAKIEEQLSSKQSSSGSPTTKAFLEDWRKAHQHGLAAQNKLKQFSGNETELEESAAKGLESLKNSVACVGRLTYTSSKHDIPSKADLETIAQKAVDKWRVDLCAEHAVTQPSSDA
;
A
#
# COMPACT_ATOMS: atom_id res chain seq x y z
N MET A 1 31.58 21.81 34.74
CA MET A 1 30.21 21.43 34.37
C MET A 1 30.21 19.97 33.95
N ALA A 2 29.70 19.08 34.82
CA ALA A 2 29.66 17.65 34.57
C ALA A 2 28.41 17.32 33.74
N LYS A 3 28.60 16.68 32.57
CA LYS A 3 27.51 16.12 31.77
C LYS A 3 26.90 14.95 32.55
N ARG A 4 25.65 15.09 33.00
CA ARG A 4 24.84 14.00 33.54
C ARG A 4 24.61 12.98 32.43
N LYS A 5 25.16 11.78 32.57
CA LYS A 5 24.71 10.59 31.83
C LYS A 5 23.33 10.22 32.38
N THR A 6 22.28 10.47 31.61
CA THR A 6 21.00 9.78 31.78
C THR A 6 21.20 8.34 31.31
N SER A 7 21.06 7.39 32.22
CA SER A 7 21.13 5.96 31.92
C SER A 7 19.81 5.48 31.34
N ASP A 8 19.86 4.74 30.22
CA ASP A 8 18.75 4.00 29.59
C ASP A 8 18.22 2.87 30.49
N LYS A 9 17.64 3.18 31.65
CA LYS A 9 17.11 2.19 32.60
C LYS A 9 15.58 2.05 32.60
N ASP A 10 14.89 2.76 31.71
CA ASP A 10 13.43 2.84 31.72
C ASP A 10 12.75 1.90 30.71
N SER A 11 13.48 1.17 29.85
CA SER A 11 12.86 0.21 28.91
C SER A 11 12.39 -1.07 29.59
N ASP A 12 13.02 -1.49 30.68
CA ASP A 12 12.65 -2.71 31.43
C ASP A 12 11.33 -2.52 32.23
N SER A 13 10.80 -1.30 32.31
CA SER A 13 9.62 -0.97 33.13
C SER A 13 8.28 -1.45 32.56
N LEU A 14 8.15 -1.58 31.23
CA LEU A 14 6.85 -1.86 30.63
C LEU A 14 6.56 -3.36 30.59
N GLU A 15 7.54 -4.18 30.21
CA GLU A 15 7.42 -5.64 30.21
C GLU A 15 7.18 -6.16 31.63
N ASP A 16 7.96 -5.69 32.61
CA ASP A 16 7.77 -6.02 34.03
C ASP A 16 6.35 -5.66 34.52
N PHE A 17 5.82 -4.50 34.11
CA PHE A 17 4.47 -4.08 34.46
C PHE A 17 3.41 -4.96 33.80
N MET A 18 3.58 -5.29 32.51
CA MET A 18 2.67 -6.15 31.76
C MET A 18 2.60 -7.55 32.37
N ASP A 19 3.74 -8.09 32.76
CA ASP A 19 3.83 -9.37 33.49
C ASP A 19 3.17 -9.27 34.87
N GLU A 20 3.38 -8.18 35.61
CA GLU A 20 2.74 -7.95 36.93
C GLU A 20 1.21 -7.95 36.84
N VAL A 21 0.64 -7.37 35.79
CA VAL A 21 -0.82 -7.33 35.59
C VAL A 21 -1.36 -8.54 34.80
N GLY A 22 -0.50 -9.49 34.42
CA GLY A 22 -0.87 -10.70 33.69
C GLY A 22 -1.31 -10.47 32.24
N LEU A 23 -0.83 -9.39 31.61
CA LEU A 23 -1.06 -9.07 30.20
C LEU A 23 0.05 -9.65 29.32
N THR A 24 0.12 -10.98 29.25
CA THR A 24 1.09 -11.64 28.36
C THR A 24 0.77 -11.38 26.88
N PRO A 25 1.73 -11.55 25.96
CA PRO A 25 1.49 -11.41 24.52
C PRO A 25 0.30 -12.23 24.01
N GLU A 26 0.13 -13.47 24.48
CA GLU A 26 -0.99 -14.33 24.10
C GLU A 26 -2.34 -13.82 24.62
N VAL A 27 -2.36 -13.19 25.81
CA VAL A 27 -3.57 -12.57 26.34
C VAL A 27 -3.94 -11.34 25.51
N LEU A 28 -2.96 -10.54 25.10
CA LEU A 28 -3.18 -9.38 24.24
C LEU A 28 -3.65 -9.75 22.84
N GLU A 29 -3.07 -10.79 22.24
CA GLU A 29 -3.51 -11.31 20.94
C GLU A 29 -4.98 -11.75 21.00
N ARG A 30 -5.34 -12.54 22.02
CA ARG A 30 -6.73 -12.98 22.24
C ARG A 30 -7.67 -11.82 22.55
N LEU A 31 -7.22 -10.79 23.28
CA LEU A 31 -7.99 -9.57 23.50
C LEU A 31 -8.21 -8.82 22.17
N GLY A 32 -7.19 -8.74 21.31
CA GLY A 32 -7.27 -8.09 20.01
C GLY A 32 -8.33 -8.68 19.07
N GLU A 33 -8.60 -9.98 19.18
CA GLU A 33 -9.66 -10.67 18.41
C GLU A 33 -11.08 -10.33 18.89
N HIS A 34 -11.24 -9.75 20.09
CA HIS A 34 -12.54 -9.47 20.70
C HIS A 34 -12.87 -7.98 20.68
N HIS A 35 -13.91 -7.61 19.92
CA HIS A 35 -14.42 -6.23 19.88
C HIS A 35 -14.77 -5.65 21.27
N GLU A 36 -15.20 -6.50 22.21
CA GLU A 36 -15.49 -6.09 23.60
C GLU A 36 -14.23 -5.71 24.38
N ALA A 37 -13.07 -6.31 24.07
CA ALA A 37 -11.81 -5.91 24.69
C ALA A 37 -11.42 -4.48 24.28
N THR A 38 -11.60 -4.12 23.00
CA THR A 38 -11.39 -2.75 22.54
C THR A 38 -12.28 -1.75 23.27
N LYS A 39 -13.55 -2.11 23.53
CA LYS A 39 -14.47 -1.28 24.33
C LYS A 39 -14.02 -1.15 25.77
N ILE A 40 -13.54 -2.23 26.40
CA ILE A 40 -13.00 -2.20 27.77
C ILE A 40 -11.79 -1.27 27.85
N VAL A 41 -10.85 -1.37 26.90
CA VAL A 41 -9.68 -0.47 26.84
C VAL A 41 -10.12 0.98 26.66
N ALA A 42 -11.06 1.24 25.75
CA ALA A 42 -11.61 2.60 25.55
C ALA A 42 -12.31 3.14 26.80
N GLU A 43 -13.08 2.31 27.50
CA GLU A 43 -13.73 2.68 28.76
C GLU A 43 -12.71 2.96 29.87
N ILE A 44 -11.64 2.15 29.98
CA ILE A 44 -10.53 2.39 30.93
C ILE A 44 -9.87 3.73 30.63
N VAL A 45 -9.51 4.00 29.37
CA VAL A 45 -8.94 5.28 28.91
C VAL A 45 -9.85 6.44 29.29
N ASN A 46 -11.14 6.33 29.02
CA ASN A 46 -12.13 7.37 29.33
C ASN A 46 -12.26 7.60 30.85
N ARG A 47 -12.36 6.52 31.64
CA ARG A 47 -12.48 6.61 33.11
C ARG A 47 -11.24 7.17 33.78
N LEU A 48 -10.06 6.84 33.27
CA LEU A 48 -8.79 7.37 33.76
C LEU A 48 -8.53 8.80 33.27
N GLY A 49 -9.40 9.35 32.40
CA GLY A 49 -9.25 10.69 31.84
C GLY A 49 -8.00 10.84 30.98
N ILE A 50 -7.52 9.74 30.39
CA ILE A 50 -6.36 9.75 29.50
C ILE A 50 -6.78 10.47 28.22
N LYS A 51 -6.18 11.63 27.98
CA LYS A 51 -6.46 12.42 26.78
C LYS A 51 -5.93 11.70 25.54
N ASP A 52 -6.63 11.83 24.42
CA ASP A 52 -6.16 11.33 23.11
C ASP A 52 -4.74 11.79 22.78
N SER A 53 -4.35 13.01 23.16
CA SER A 53 -2.99 13.51 22.95
C SER A 53 -1.92 12.76 23.76
N ALA A 54 -2.27 12.24 24.94
CA ALA A 54 -1.40 11.39 25.74
C ALA A 54 -1.31 9.97 25.16
N LEU A 55 -2.42 9.40 24.69
CA LEU A 55 -2.41 8.12 23.96
C LEU A 55 -1.57 8.20 22.68
N LYS A 56 -1.75 9.27 21.90
CA LYS A 56 -0.95 9.53 20.69
C LYS A 56 0.54 9.65 21.04
N ARG A 57 0.89 10.31 22.14
CA ARG A 57 2.27 10.41 22.60
C ARG A 57 2.82 9.05 23.04
N ALA A 58 2.08 8.30 23.85
CA ALA A 58 2.48 6.96 24.29
C ALA A 58 2.69 6.02 23.09
N ARG A 59 1.83 6.08 22.07
CA ARG A 59 2.00 5.32 20.81
C ARG A 59 3.31 5.66 20.08
N VAL A 60 3.74 6.91 20.09
CA VAL A 60 5.03 7.34 19.52
C VAL A 60 6.21 6.86 20.37
N GLU A 61 5.99 6.68 21.68
CA GLU A 61 7.01 6.20 22.61
C GLU A 61 7.17 4.68 22.59
N LEU A 62 6.15 3.92 22.15
CA LEU A 62 6.26 2.48 21.90
C LEU A 62 7.40 2.18 20.91
N PRO A 63 8.07 1.03 21.03
CA PRO A 63 9.04 0.63 20.01
C PRO A 63 8.29 0.49 18.67
N SER A 64 8.86 1.10 17.64
CA SER A 64 8.30 1.26 16.31
C SER A 64 9.42 1.06 15.30
N PHE A 65 9.06 0.73 14.06
CA PHE A 65 10.03 0.64 12.95
C PHE A 65 10.94 1.88 12.88
N SER A 66 10.46 3.07 13.28
CA SER A 66 11.24 4.31 13.26
C SER A 66 12.44 4.37 14.22
N LYS A 67 12.63 3.39 15.11
CA LYS A 67 13.81 3.31 16.00
C LYS A 67 14.91 2.41 15.46
N ILE A 68 14.66 1.69 14.37
CA ILE A 68 15.67 0.79 13.81
C ILE A 68 16.82 1.58 13.19
N THR A 69 18.04 1.15 13.47
CA THR A 69 19.25 1.75 12.90
C THR A 69 19.76 0.93 11.73
N TRP A 70 20.41 1.59 10.76
CA TRP A 70 21.09 0.91 9.67
C TRP A 70 22.12 -0.11 10.16
N GLY A 71 22.83 0.18 11.26
CA GLY A 71 23.78 -0.75 11.87
C GLY A 71 23.15 -2.09 12.27
N GLN A 72 21.91 -2.08 12.77
CA GLN A 72 21.16 -3.30 13.11
C GLN A 72 20.79 -4.08 11.84
N VAL A 73 20.18 -3.40 10.86
CA VAL A 73 19.81 -4.01 9.56
C VAL A 73 21.02 -4.59 8.86
N ALA A 74 22.10 -3.82 8.74
CA ALA A 74 23.32 -4.25 8.08
C ALA A 74 23.96 -5.45 8.77
N SER A 75 23.98 -5.48 10.10
CA SER A 75 24.48 -6.64 10.85
C SER A 75 23.62 -7.88 10.64
N HIS A 76 22.30 -7.73 10.56
CA HIS A 76 21.36 -8.84 10.42
C HIS A 76 21.43 -9.48 9.01
N PHE A 77 21.55 -8.66 7.96
CA PHE A 77 21.57 -9.13 6.58
C PHE A 77 22.97 -9.27 5.98
N GLY A 78 24.03 -9.04 6.77
CA GLY A 78 25.41 -9.10 6.30
C GLY A 78 25.75 -8.00 5.29
N LEU A 79 25.10 -6.83 5.38
CA LEU A 79 25.38 -5.66 4.55
C LEU A 79 26.54 -4.83 5.14
N LEU A 80 27.06 -3.90 4.36
CA LEU A 80 28.07 -2.95 4.83
C LEU A 80 27.49 -2.02 5.91
N ARG A 81 28.19 -1.89 7.03
CA ARG A 81 27.79 -0.99 8.13
C ARG A 81 27.82 0.49 7.73
N THR A 82 28.64 0.87 6.76
CA THR A 82 28.70 2.24 6.24
C THR A 82 27.78 2.36 5.04
N PHE A 83 26.62 2.99 5.23
CA PHE A 83 25.57 3.11 4.21
C PHE A 83 26.08 3.72 2.89
N GLY A 84 26.88 4.78 2.96
CA GLY A 84 27.40 5.49 1.77
C GLY A 84 28.36 4.68 0.87
N TRP A 85 28.79 3.49 1.28
CA TRP A 85 29.63 2.59 0.47
C TRP A 85 28.85 1.43 -0.14
N LEU A 86 27.55 1.36 0.15
CA LEU A 86 26.70 0.30 -0.33
C LEU A 86 26.37 0.52 -1.81
N SER A 87 26.54 -0.53 -2.59
CA SER A 87 26.04 -0.62 -3.96
C SER A 87 25.07 -1.77 -4.00
N PHE A 88 23.87 -1.51 -4.50
CA PHE A 88 22.87 -2.54 -4.72
C PHE A 88 22.84 -2.91 -6.19
N ASP A 89 22.58 -4.19 -6.44
CA ASP A 89 22.22 -4.63 -7.78
C ASP A 89 20.79 -4.17 -8.12
N SER A 90 20.54 -3.98 -9.41
CA SER A 90 19.20 -3.65 -9.91
C SER A 90 18.23 -4.79 -9.65
N ILE A 91 16.94 -4.45 -9.49
CA ILE A 91 15.89 -5.43 -9.20
C ILE A 91 15.84 -6.47 -10.34
N PRO A 92 16.14 -7.75 -10.07
CA PRO A 92 16.30 -8.74 -11.12
C PRO A 92 14.96 -9.12 -11.76
N GLY A 93 14.95 -9.28 -13.09
CA GLY A 93 13.78 -9.77 -13.83
C GLY A 93 12.64 -8.76 -14.03
N VAL A 94 12.74 -7.56 -13.45
CA VAL A 94 11.67 -6.54 -13.52
C VAL A 94 11.92 -5.54 -14.66
N THR A 95 11.41 -5.88 -15.84
CA THR A 95 11.43 -4.99 -17.01
C THR A 95 10.33 -3.92 -16.92
N LEU A 96 10.68 -2.67 -17.21
CA LEU A 96 9.73 -1.55 -17.25
C LEU A 96 8.55 -1.84 -18.20
N CYS A 97 7.35 -1.58 -17.71
CA CYS A 97 6.09 -1.64 -18.44
C CYS A 97 5.59 -0.21 -18.68
N TYR A 98 5.18 0.08 -19.91
CA TYR A 98 4.72 1.40 -20.31
C TYR A 98 3.20 1.43 -20.37
N LEU A 99 2.57 2.35 -19.65
CA LEU A 99 1.14 2.58 -19.78
C LEU A 99 0.82 3.33 -21.08
N PRO A 100 -0.43 3.24 -21.59
CA PRO A 100 -0.81 3.95 -22.79
C PRO A 100 -0.68 5.47 -22.62
N PRO A 101 -0.21 6.22 -23.65
CA PRO A 101 -0.23 7.68 -23.64
C PRO A 101 -1.58 8.29 -23.24
N SER A 102 -2.70 7.69 -23.62
CA SER A 102 -4.05 8.12 -23.20
C SER A 102 -4.26 8.06 -21.69
N PHE A 103 -3.72 7.03 -21.02
CA PHE A 103 -3.76 6.90 -19.56
C PHE A 103 -2.95 8.01 -18.89
N HIS A 104 -1.73 8.29 -19.37
CA HIS A 104 -0.92 9.39 -18.84
C HIS A 104 -1.57 10.75 -19.05
N LYS A 105 -2.20 10.99 -20.20
CA LYS A 105 -2.96 12.23 -20.49
C LYS A 105 -4.09 12.42 -19.48
N GLU A 106 -4.89 11.38 -19.24
CA GLU A 106 -5.97 11.43 -18.25
C GLU A 106 -5.43 11.69 -16.85
N LEU A 107 -4.35 11.00 -16.46
CA LEU A 107 -3.72 11.14 -15.16
C LEU A 107 -3.17 12.56 -14.94
N LEU A 108 -2.53 13.13 -15.96
CA LEU A 108 -2.05 14.51 -15.94
C LEU A 108 -3.19 15.49 -15.80
N MET A 109 -4.28 15.34 -16.56
CA MET A 109 -5.45 16.24 -16.47
C MET A 109 -6.10 16.21 -15.09
N ARG A 110 -6.25 15.02 -14.49
CA ARG A 110 -6.78 14.85 -13.13
C ARG A 110 -5.85 15.49 -12.10
N SER A 111 -4.56 15.19 -12.17
CA SER A 111 -3.55 15.72 -11.25
C SER A 111 -3.43 17.24 -11.34
N TRP A 112 -3.46 17.80 -12.56
CA TRP A 112 -3.49 19.25 -12.77
C TRP A 112 -4.68 19.92 -12.10
N SER A 113 -5.87 19.35 -12.30
CA SER A 113 -7.11 19.87 -11.72
C SER A 113 -7.08 19.80 -10.20
N ALA A 114 -6.59 18.69 -9.67
CA ALA A 114 -6.39 18.50 -8.24
C ALA A 114 -5.45 19.56 -7.65
N MET A 115 -4.27 19.77 -8.25
CA MET A 115 -3.31 20.78 -7.81
C MET A 115 -3.90 22.20 -7.73
N ASN A 116 -4.86 22.54 -8.61
CA ASN A 116 -5.56 23.81 -8.54
C ASN A 116 -6.51 23.88 -7.34
N VAL A 117 -7.28 22.83 -7.08
CA VAL A 117 -8.23 22.77 -5.95
C VAL A 117 -7.52 22.92 -4.62
N TYR A 118 -6.38 22.26 -4.45
CA TYR A 118 -5.62 22.29 -3.19
C TYR A 118 -4.61 23.44 -3.11
N ALA A 119 -4.57 24.30 -4.14
CA ALA A 119 -3.62 25.39 -4.28
C ALA A 119 -2.18 24.93 -3.99
N GLU A 120 -1.79 23.79 -4.57
CA GLU A 120 -0.50 23.16 -4.33
C GLU A 120 0.62 24.09 -4.80
N PRO A 121 1.43 24.63 -3.88
CA PRO A 121 2.58 25.43 -4.24
C PRO A 121 3.70 24.49 -4.68
N THR A 122 4.27 24.76 -5.86
CA THR A 122 5.36 23.99 -6.45
C THR A 122 6.67 24.05 -5.64
N GLN A 123 6.77 24.95 -4.65
CA GLN A 123 7.82 24.97 -3.65
C GLN A 123 7.24 25.26 -2.26
N ARG A 124 7.49 24.36 -1.30
CA ARG A 124 7.54 24.74 0.11
C ARG A 124 8.83 24.21 0.73
N LYS A 125 9.65 25.11 1.26
CA LYS A 125 10.84 24.81 2.08
C LYS A 125 10.51 24.51 3.54
N LEU A 126 9.25 24.69 3.95
CA LEU A 126 8.80 24.49 5.32
C LEU A 126 8.04 23.16 5.44
N GLU A 127 8.33 22.37 6.47
CA GLU A 127 7.70 21.08 6.77
C GLU A 127 6.18 21.21 6.97
N ALA A 128 5.74 22.25 7.69
CA ALA A 128 4.36 22.37 8.18
C ALA A 128 3.26 22.30 7.09
N PRO A 129 3.47 22.76 5.84
CA PRO A 129 2.47 22.60 4.81
C PRO A 129 2.82 21.50 3.78
N ARG A 130 3.98 20.83 3.88
CA ARG A 130 4.22 19.52 3.24
C ARG A 130 3.48 18.43 4.01
N VAL A 131 3.38 18.57 5.34
CA VAL A 131 2.53 17.72 6.18
C VAL A 131 1.06 17.79 5.76
N ARG A 132 0.55 18.87 5.15
CA ARG A 132 -0.82 18.88 4.55
C ARG A 132 -0.96 17.99 3.30
N LEU A 133 0.15 17.65 2.67
CA LEU A 133 0.26 16.68 1.57
C LEU A 133 0.39 15.23 2.11
N LEU A 134 0.81 15.08 3.38
CA LEU A 134 1.16 13.82 4.06
C LEU A 134 0.08 13.36 5.08
N ASP A 135 -0.65 14.28 5.71
CA ASP A 135 -1.68 14.02 6.73
C ASP A 135 -3.08 13.78 6.11
N ILE A 136 -3.23 12.75 5.26
CA ILE A 136 -4.57 12.10 5.10
C ILE A 136 -4.86 11.21 6.28
N ALA A 137 -3.89 10.38 6.66
CA ALA A 137 -4.14 9.32 7.61
C ALA A 137 -4.42 9.87 9.02
N ARG A 138 -3.80 11.00 9.40
CA ARG A 138 -3.87 11.51 10.78
C ARG A 138 -5.09 12.35 11.15
N LEU A 139 -5.94 12.74 10.20
CA LEU A 139 -7.13 13.57 10.44
C LEU A 139 -8.45 12.90 10.05
N VAL A 140 -8.48 11.57 9.97
CA VAL A 140 -9.74 10.81 9.83
C VAL A 140 -9.85 9.67 10.84
N SER A 141 -9.53 9.94 12.10
CA SER A 141 -10.47 9.51 13.15
C SER A 141 -11.52 10.59 13.44
N SER A 142 -11.36 11.84 12.96
CA SER A 142 -12.35 12.91 13.10
C SER A 142 -12.08 14.07 12.12
N PHE A 143 -12.85 14.13 11.02
CA PHE A 143 -13.04 15.27 10.12
C PHE A 143 -11.87 15.75 9.19
N GLN A 144 -11.93 15.23 7.96
CA GLN A 144 -12.02 15.97 6.69
C GLN A 144 -10.82 16.82 6.26
N TYR A 145 -9.80 16.23 5.62
CA TYR A 145 -9.18 16.71 4.34
C TYR A 145 -8.29 15.62 3.70
N PRO A 146 -8.31 15.45 2.36
CA PRO A 146 -7.44 14.51 1.66
C PRO A 146 -6.09 15.18 1.26
N GLY A 147 -4.98 14.82 1.89
CA GLY A 147 -3.60 14.78 1.35
C GLY A 147 -3.48 14.11 -0.03
N LEU A 148 -3.37 15.01 -0.98
CA LEU A 148 -3.22 14.69 -2.38
C LEU A 148 -1.78 14.82 -2.79
N THR A 149 -1.26 13.73 -3.34
CA THR A 149 -0.49 13.76 -4.58
C THR A 149 -0.29 12.33 -5.01
N LEU A 150 0.30 11.50 -4.16
CA LEU A 150 0.56 10.10 -4.51
C LEU A 150 -0.74 9.32 -4.77
N SER A 151 -1.78 9.55 -3.96
CA SER A 151 -3.11 8.98 -4.16
C SER A 151 -3.75 9.30 -5.52
N GLN A 152 -3.45 10.45 -6.13
CA GLN A 152 -3.94 10.79 -7.48
C GLN A 152 -3.32 9.92 -8.56
N TYR A 153 -2.12 9.40 -8.31
CA TYR A 153 -1.41 8.50 -9.20
C TYR A 153 -1.74 7.04 -8.89
N LEU A 154 -1.76 6.69 -7.61
CA LEU A 154 -1.94 5.33 -7.12
C LEU A 154 -3.37 4.82 -7.32
N VAL A 155 -4.40 5.60 -7.00
CA VAL A 155 -5.79 5.15 -7.14
C VAL A 155 -6.14 4.75 -8.59
N PRO A 156 -5.83 5.57 -9.62
CA PRO A 156 -6.06 5.15 -11.01
C PRO A 156 -5.25 3.93 -11.43
N LEU A 157 -4.01 3.79 -10.94
CA LEU A 157 -3.17 2.63 -11.20
C LEU A 157 -3.80 1.35 -10.62
N PHE A 158 -4.22 1.38 -9.35
CA PHE A 158 -4.82 0.21 -8.70
C PHE A 158 -6.22 -0.10 -9.20
N ALA A 159 -6.94 0.91 -9.69
CA ALA A 159 -8.22 0.69 -10.36
C ALA A 159 -8.10 -0.25 -11.58
N LEU A 160 -6.93 -0.33 -12.23
CA LEU A 160 -6.67 -1.28 -13.32
C LEU A 160 -6.77 -2.75 -12.85
N PHE A 161 -6.59 -3.01 -11.55
CA PHE A 161 -6.70 -4.32 -10.93
C PHE A 161 -8.08 -4.60 -10.35
N ALA A 162 -9.07 -3.74 -10.65
CA ALA A 162 -10.50 -3.97 -10.43
C ALA A 162 -10.85 -4.55 -9.03
N GLY A 163 -10.20 -4.00 -7.99
CA GLY A 163 -10.39 -4.36 -6.58
C GLY A 163 -9.82 -5.71 -6.16
N ARG A 164 -8.88 -6.28 -6.91
CA ARG A 164 -8.09 -7.47 -6.51
C ARG A 164 -6.82 -7.09 -5.75
N ILE A 165 -6.42 -5.84 -5.89
CA ILE A 165 -5.42 -5.20 -5.06
C ILE A 165 -6.17 -4.27 -4.12
N GLU A 166 -6.00 -4.51 -2.83
CA GLU A 166 -6.55 -3.68 -1.76
C GLU A 166 -5.44 -2.87 -1.13
N ASP A 167 -5.72 -1.60 -0.83
CA ASP A 167 -4.88 -0.72 -0.03
C ASP A 167 -5.30 -0.82 1.44
N PHE A 168 -4.39 -1.27 2.30
CA PHE A 168 -4.58 -1.32 3.73
C PHE A 168 -3.65 -0.33 4.43
N PRO A 169 -4.03 0.96 4.59
CA PRO A 169 -3.23 1.87 5.39
C PRO A 169 -3.14 1.36 6.83
N GLU A 170 -1.98 1.57 7.47
CA GLU A 170 -1.77 1.28 8.90
C GLU A 170 -1.89 -0.20 9.29
N HIS A 171 -1.71 -1.13 8.34
CA HIS A 171 -1.74 -2.56 8.65
C HIS A 171 -0.71 -2.90 9.75
N PRO A 172 -1.12 -3.60 10.82
CA PRO A 172 -0.20 -4.02 11.86
C PRO A 172 0.77 -5.04 11.27
N MET A 173 2.06 -4.76 11.42
CA MET A 173 3.13 -5.68 11.06
C MET A 173 3.57 -6.49 12.27
N PRO A 174 3.95 -7.76 12.06
CA PRO A 174 4.40 -8.61 13.15
C PRO A 174 5.73 -8.10 13.68
N GLU A 175 5.98 -8.43 14.95
CA GLU A 175 7.31 -8.31 15.52
C GLU A 175 8.29 -9.23 14.77
N THR A 176 9.52 -8.74 14.63
CA THR A 176 10.64 -9.46 14.02
C THR A 176 11.88 -9.25 14.87
N GLU A 177 12.98 -9.93 14.54
CA GLU A 177 14.25 -9.73 15.22
C GLU A 177 14.83 -8.31 15.06
N LEU A 178 14.23 -7.48 14.20
CA LEU A 178 14.67 -6.14 13.85
C LEU A 178 13.74 -5.03 14.34
N SER A 179 12.49 -5.35 14.64
CA SER A 179 11.45 -4.39 14.99
C SER A 179 10.43 -5.06 15.89
N SER A 180 9.94 -4.36 16.90
CA SER A 180 8.83 -4.77 17.76
C SER A 180 7.47 -4.85 17.04
N GLY A 181 7.46 -4.67 15.72
CA GLY A 181 6.24 -4.57 14.93
C GLY A 181 5.60 -3.19 15.02
N GLY A 182 4.31 -3.13 14.70
CA GLY A 182 3.51 -1.91 14.78
C GLY A 182 2.81 -1.56 13.47
N SER A 183 2.00 -0.50 13.51
CA SER A 183 1.37 0.05 12.31
C SER A 183 2.42 0.79 11.49
N VAL A 184 2.58 0.36 10.25
CA VAL A 184 3.36 1.11 9.27
C VAL A 184 2.44 2.14 8.65
N GLU A 185 2.89 3.39 8.56
CA GLU A 185 2.08 4.55 8.16
C GLU A 185 1.62 4.53 6.67
N HIS A 186 1.69 3.37 5.99
CA HIS A 186 1.78 3.27 4.54
C HIS A 186 0.73 2.35 3.89
N GLU A 187 0.58 2.53 2.58
CA GLU A 187 -0.31 1.76 1.72
C GLU A 187 0.26 0.36 1.47
N TYR A 188 -0.43 -0.67 1.94
CA TYR A 188 -0.10 -2.07 1.69
C TYR A 188 -0.97 -2.63 0.58
N PHE A 189 -0.33 -3.23 -0.41
CA PHE A 189 -1.05 -3.87 -1.51
C PHE A 189 -1.14 -5.36 -1.32
N ILE A 190 -2.39 -5.80 -1.21
CA ILE A 190 -2.72 -7.17 -0.87
C ILE A 190 -3.45 -7.85 -2.03
N VAL A 191 -2.93 -9.01 -2.46
CA VAL A 191 -3.69 -9.99 -3.26
C VAL A 191 -3.82 -11.25 -2.40
N GLY A 192 -5.00 -11.49 -1.84
CA GLY A 192 -5.27 -12.73 -1.09
C GLY A 192 -4.59 -12.79 0.27
N LYS A 193 -4.45 -11.64 0.96
CA LYS A 193 -3.66 -11.45 2.19
C LYS A 193 -2.13 -11.49 2.02
N ILE A 194 -1.65 -11.48 0.77
CA ILE A 194 -0.22 -11.48 0.45
C ILE A 194 0.22 -10.05 0.18
N LEU A 195 1.18 -9.58 0.97
CA LEU A 195 1.70 -8.23 0.93
C LEU A 195 2.92 -8.19 0.00
N PHE A 196 2.84 -7.45 -1.10
CA PHE A 196 3.94 -7.43 -2.09
C PHE A 196 4.53 -6.05 -2.34
N LEU A 197 3.92 -4.97 -1.84
CA LEU A 197 4.45 -3.60 -1.99
C LEU A 197 4.23 -2.79 -0.72
N VAL A 198 5.29 -2.14 -0.25
CA VAL A 198 5.33 -1.19 0.88
C VAL A 198 5.76 0.18 0.35
N ILE A 199 5.02 1.24 0.64
CA ILE A 199 5.34 2.59 0.16
C ILE A 199 5.60 3.54 1.32
N GLU A 200 6.86 3.76 1.68
CA GLU A 200 7.28 4.72 2.70
C GLU A 200 7.37 6.15 2.15
N LEU A 201 6.64 7.09 2.75
CA LEU A 201 6.63 8.50 2.36
C LEU A 201 7.26 9.37 3.44
N LYS A 202 8.32 10.12 3.09
CA LYS A 202 9.08 10.97 4.00
C LYS A 202 8.93 12.45 3.65
N ALA A 203 9.04 13.32 4.66
CA ALA A 203 8.98 14.77 4.45
C ALA A 203 10.23 15.33 3.73
N ASN A 204 11.38 14.68 3.96
CA ASN A 204 12.67 14.94 3.34
C ASN A 204 13.58 13.70 3.48
N PHE A 205 14.74 13.73 2.83
CA PHE A 205 15.78 12.69 2.90
C PHE A 205 17.02 13.11 3.68
N ASP A 206 16.87 13.98 4.69
CA ASP A 206 18.01 14.43 5.52
C ASP A 206 18.66 13.25 6.25
N ASP A 207 17.87 12.22 6.58
CA ASP A 207 18.33 10.95 7.17
C ASP A 207 17.94 9.74 6.29
N LEU A 208 18.49 9.70 5.07
CA LEU A 208 18.25 8.60 4.14
C LEU A 208 18.65 7.23 4.73
N GLU A 209 19.71 7.17 5.55
CA GLU A 209 20.19 5.94 6.17
C GLU A 209 19.15 5.34 7.12
N SER A 210 18.59 6.14 8.03
CA SER A 210 17.51 5.70 8.93
C SER A 210 16.25 5.33 8.15
N ASN A 211 15.86 6.14 7.16
CA ASN A 211 14.67 5.89 6.35
C ASN A 211 14.77 4.56 5.57
N VAL A 212 15.95 4.23 5.04
CA VAL A 212 16.18 2.94 4.35
C VAL A 212 16.22 1.79 5.35
N ALA A 213 16.83 1.97 6.53
CA ALA A 213 16.82 0.96 7.57
C ALA A 213 15.38 0.59 8.00
N GLN A 214 14.54 1.61 8.18
CA GLN A 214 13.12 1.43 8.48
C GLN A 214 12.43 0.63 7.39
N LEU A 215 12.49 1.09 6.13
CA LEU A 215 11.85 0.39 5.00
C LEU A 215 12.35 -1.07 4.89
N PHE A 216 13.64 -1.31 5.05
CA PHE A 216 14.19 -2.68 4.95
C PHE A 216 13.65 -3.60 6.03
N SER A 217 13.46 -3.08 7.25
CA SER A 217 12.81 -3.82 8.32
C SER A 217 11.35 -4.14 8.00
N GLU A 218 10.63 -3.21 7.37
CA GLU A 218 9.23 -3.39 6.97
C GLU A 218 9.10 -4.41 5.85
N LEU A 219 9.97 -4.37 4.82
CA LEU A 219 10.03 -5.37 3.76
C LEU A 219 10.32 -6.77 4.31
N TYR A 220 11.19 -6.87 5.31
CA TYR A 220 11.48 -8.12 5.98
C TYR A 220 10.28 -8.63 6.78
N ALA A 221 9.62 -7.78 7.57
CA ALA A 221 8.40 -8.15 8.30
C ALA A 221 7.27 -8.58 7.34
N ALA A 222 7.12 -7.91 6.19
CA ALA A 222 6.18 -8.30 5.15
C ALA A 222 6.50 -9.68 4.57
N SER A 223 7.78 -9.99 4.37
CA SER A 223 8.18 -11.31 3.90
C SER A 223 7.89 -12.42 4.92
N LYS A 224 7.93 -12.11 6.22
CA LYS A 224 7.54 -13.03 7.29
C LYS A 224 6.04 -13.29 7.27
N LEU A 225 5.22 -12.25 7.17
CA LEU A 225 3.76 -12.41 6.99
C LEU A 225 3.42 -13.28 5.78
N ASN A 226 4.10 -13.06 4.66
CA ASN A 226 3.93 -13.89 3.47
C ASN A 226 4.36 -15.34 3.74
N GLY A 227 5.46 -15.54 4.47
CA GLY A 227 5.93 -16.86 4.86
C GLY A 227 4.94 -17.62 5.75
N ASP A 228 4.38 -16.95 6.76
CA ASP A 228 3.33 -17.52 7.62
C ASP A 228 2.07 -17.86 6.83
N ALA A 229 1.78 -17.10 5.78
CA ALA A 229 0.74 -17.38 4.82
C ALA A 229 1.13 -18.49 3.80
N GLY A 230 2.31 -19.10 3.89
CA GLY A 230 2.82 -20.15 2.99
C GLY A 230 3.23 -19.65 1.61
N PHE A 231 3.83 -18.46 1.56
CA PHE A 231 4.35 -17.80 0.38
C PHE A 231 5.79 -17.30 0.62
N GLU A 232 6.65 -18.11 1.24
CA GLU A 232 8.00 -17.70 1.68
C GLU A 232 8.90 -17.27 0.52
N SER A 233 8.55 -17.60 -0.74
CA SER A 233 9.35 -17.27 -1.93
C SER A 233 9.05 -15.90 -2.54
N LEU A 234 8.00 -15.21 -2.11
CA LEU A 234 7.54 -13.99 -2.78
C LEU A 234 8.43 -12.80 -2.45
N THR A 235 8.92 -12.14 -3.50
CA THR A 235 9.67 -10.89 -3.36
C THR A 235 8.73 -9.79 -2.89
N VAL A 236 9.19 -8.99 -1.91
CA VAL A 236 8.47 -7.80 -1.43
C VAL A 236 9.13 -6.57 -2.02
N TYR A 237 8.35 -5.70 -2.65
CA TYR A 237 8.81 -4.45 -3.23
C TYR A 237 8.63 -3.29 -2.24
N GLY A 238 9.54 -2.32 -2.29
CA GLY A 238 9.51 -1.13 -1.45
C GLY A 238 9.64 0.13 -2.29
N LEU A 239 8.92 1.18 -1.92
CA LEU A 239 9.09 2.53 -2.46
C LEU A 239 9.38 3.47 -1.30
N LEU A 240 10.51 4.16 -1.32
CA LEU A 240 10.83 5.25 -0.41
C LEU A 240 10.81 6.56 -1.20
N THR A 241 9.97 7.52 -0.82
CA THR A 241 9.82 8.78 -1.57
C THR A 241 9.60 10.00 -0.68
N ASP A 242 10.03 11.18 -1.15
CA ASP A 242 9.63 12.50 -0.64
C ASP A 242 8.82 13.30 -1.67
N LEU A 243 8.31 12.58 -2.68
CA LEU A 243 7.66 13.05 -3.91
C LEU A 243 8.54 13.85 -4.88
N GLY A 244 9.73 14.28 -4.46
CA GLY A 244 10.75 14.83 -5.34
C GLY A 244 11.77 13.79 -5.80
N THR A 245 11.99 12.76 -4.99
CA THR A 245 12.94 11.68 -5.21
C THR A 245 12.28 10.36 -4.86
N PHE A 246 12.44 9.35 -5.72
CA PHE A 246 11.85 8.02 -5.57
C PHE A 246 12.96 6.97 -5.59
N HIS A 247 13.02 6.17 -4.54
CA HIS A 247 13.92 5.03 -4.40
C HIS A 247 13.08 3.75 -4.39
N PHE A 248 13.28 2.90 -5.39
CA PHE A 248 12.62 1.60 -5.48
C PHE A 248 13.57 0.51 -4.99
N TYR A 249 13.07 -0.33 -4.10
CA TYR A 249 13.78 -1.44 -3.50
C TYR A 249 13.01 -2.74 -3.70
N SER A 250 13.70 -3.87 -3.53
CA SER A 250 13.04 -5.14 -3.30
C SER A 250 13.82 -6.00 -2.31
N PHE A 251 13.11 -6.91 -1.64
CA PHE A 251 13.69 -7.92 -0.77
C PHE A 251 13.32 -9.31 -1.29
N ASN A 252 14.34 -10.11 -1.63
CA ASN A 252 14.15 -11.51 -1.98
C ASN A 252 14.31 -12.38 -0.71
N PRO A 253 13.23 -13.01 -0.20
CA PRO A 253 13.28 -13.78 1.03
C PRO A 253 14.10 -15.08 0.94
N ILE A 254 14.23 -15.66 -0.26
CA ILE A 254 15.01 -16.89 -0.47
C ILE A 254 16.50 -16.60 -0.31
N SER A 255 17.00 -15.58 -1.01
CA SER A 255 18.41 -15.20 -0.96
C SER A 255 18.74 -14.25 0.19
N LYS A 256 17.73 -13.73 0.90
CA LYS A 256 17.82 -12.68 1.92
C LYS A 256 18.59 -11.46 1.43
N THR A 257 18.35 -11.06 0.18
CA THR A 257 19.09 -9.99 -0.50
C THR A 257 18.19 -8.82 -0.84
N PHE A 258 18.71 -7.61 -0.66
CA PHE A 258 18.08 -6.38 -1.09
C PHE A 258 18.60 -5.94 -2.45
N TYR A 259 17.71 -5.39 -3.27
CA TYR A 259 18.02 -4.80 -4.57
C TYR A 259 17.50 -3.36 -4.61
N GLN A 260 18.08 -2.54 -5.49
CA GLN A 260 17.67 -1.15 -5.68
C GLN A 260 17.70 -0.78 -7.16
N ASP A 261 16.66 -0.10 -7.63
CA ASP A 261 16.70 0.53 -8.95
C ASP A 261 17.48 1.84 -8.94
N PRO A 262 17.87 2.35 -10.12
CA PRO A 262 18.32 3.72 -10.25
C PRO A 262 17.33 4.71 -9.62
N ARG A 263 17.85 5.62 -8.80
CA ARG A 263 17.08 6.71 -8.18
C ARG A 263 16.36 7.53 -9.26
N MET A 264 15.05 7.70 -9.10
CA MET A 264 14.25 8.55 -9.97
C MET A 264 14.03 9.91 -9.29
N VAL A 265 14.19 10.98 -10.07
CA VAL A 265 14.19 12.34 -9.57
C VAL A 265 13.16 13.16 -10.34
N VAL A 266 12.17 13.67 -9.62
CA VAL A 266 11.14 14.59 -10.11
C VAL A 266 11.44 15.96 -9.50
N HIS A 267 12.55 16.56 -9.91
CA HIS A 267 12.90 17.91 -9.49
C HIS A 267 12.32 18.90 -10.48
N SER A 268 11.26 19.62 -10.10
CA SER A 268 10.92 20.85 -10.79
C SER A 268 10.22 21.87 -9.90
N LEU A 269 10.51 23.15 -10.19
CA LEU A 269 9.81 24.31 -9.65
C LEU A 269 8.53 24.63 -10.43
N LEU A 270 8.41 24.02 -11.62
CA LEU A 270 7.30 24.18 -12.54
C LEU A 270 6.39 22.96 -12.42
N ARG A 271 5.08 23.23 -12.41
CA ARG A 271 4.06 22.22 -12.25
C ARG A 271 4.09 21.21 -13.40
N GLU A 272 4.24 21.71 -14.62
CA GLU A 272 4.27 20.95 -15.87
C GLU A 272 5.38 19.90 -15.85
N GLU A 273 6.58 20.29 -15.46
CA GLU A 273 7.74 19.42 -15.40
C GLU A 273 7.62 18.38 -14.28
N PHE A 274 7.02 18.75 -13.13
CA PHE A 274 6.70 17.78 -12.07
C PHE A 274 5.73 16.72 -12.58
N LEU A 275 4.62 17.14 -13.20
CA LEU A 275 3.61 16.22 -13.75
C LEU A 275 4.20 15.32 -14.85
N TYR A 276 5.09 15.86 -15.68
CA TYR A 276 5.82 15.09 -16.69
C TYR A 276 6.75 14.05 -16.04
N GLY A 277 7.55 14.45 -15.05
CA GLY A 277 8.46 13.54 -14.34
C GLY A 277 7.73 12.41 -13.61
N MET A 278 6.52 12.68 -13.11
CA MET A 278 5.67 11.66 -12.48
C MET A 278 5.22 10.56 -13.45
N MET A 279 5.17 10.78 -14.76
CA MET A 279 4.77 9.73 -15.71
C MET A 279 5.72 8.52 -15.66
N ALA A 280 7.02 8.77 -15.61
CA ALA A 280 8.02 7.71 -15.50
C ALA A 280 7.92 6.98 -14.16
N VAL A 281 7.65 7.71 -13.07
CA VAL A 281 7.44 7.15 -11.73
C VAL A 281 6.20 6.24 -11.71
N VAL A 282 5.11 6.70 -12.32
CA VAL A 282 3.84 5.95 -12.47
C VAL A 282 4.06 4.65 -13.23
N ASP A 283 4.78 4.67 -14.36
CA ASP A 283 5.13 3.46 -15.11
C ASP A 283 5.97 2.50 -14.26
N ARG A 284 6.90 3.02 -13.45
CA ARG A 284 7.71 2.17 -12.57
C ARG A 284 6.88 1.55 -11.44
N ILE A 285 6.03 2.33 -10.78
CA ILE A 285 5.12 1.81 -9.75
C ILE A 285 4.22 0.73 -10.35
N PHE A 286 3.57 1.02 -11.47
CA PHE A 286 2.74 0.06 -12.18
C PHE A 286 3.49 -1.23 -12.52
N THR A 287 4.75 -1.12 -12.97
CA THR A 287 5.60 -2.27 -13.26
C THR A 287 5.78 -3.17 -12.06
N LEU A 288 6.12 -2.60 -10.88
CA LEU A 288 6.31 -3.38 -9.65
C LEU A 288 5.01 -4.01 -9.18
N VAL A 289 3.90 -3.29 -9.30
CA VAL A 289 2.57 -3.79 -8.94
C VAL A 289 2.14 -4.94 -9.83
N LEU A 290 2.31 -4.80 -11.15
CA LEU A 290 2.02 -5.86 -12.11
C LEU A 290 2.91 -7.10 -11.86
N GLN A 291 4.19 -6.90 -11.56
CA GLN A 291 5.10 -7.99 -11.24
C GLN A 291 4.68 -8.72 -9.96
N GLY A 292 4.42 -8.00 -8.86
CA GLY A 292 3.96 -8.59 -7.60
C GLY A 292 2.64 -9.35 -7.76
N TYR A 293 1.72 -8.82 -8.55
CA TYR A 293 0.48 -9.52 -8.92
C TYR A 293 0.77 -10.84 -9.66
N ILE A 294 1.59 -10.83 -10.71
CA ILE A 294 1.95 -12.04 -11.48
C ILE A 294 2.64 -13.08 -10.60
N ASP A 295 3.60 -12.67 -9.76
CA ASP A 295 4.32 -13.57 -8.85
C ASP A 295 3.37 -14.21 -7.84
N THR A 296 2.40 -13.43 -7.34
CA THR A 296 1.36 -13.93 -6.43
C THR A 296 0.47 -14.96 -7.10
N LEU A 297 0.03 -14.74 -8.35
CA LEU A 297 -0.75 -15.72 -9.10
C LEU A 297 0.03 -17.03 -9.29
N LYS A 298 1.31 -16.92 -9.65
CA LYS A 298 2.20 -18.07 -9.85
C LYS A 298 2.37 -18.87 -8.56
N ALA A 299 2.67 -18.20 -7.45
CA ALA A 299 2.87 -18.86 -6.16
C ALA A 299 1.58 -19.52 -5.66
N THR A 300 0.43 -18.88 -5.88
CA THR A 300 -0.88 -19.45 -5.54
C THR A 300 -1.17 -20.71 -6.34
N CYS A 301 -0.87 -20.73 -7.65
CA CYS A 301 -0.99 -21.94 -8.47
C CYS A 301 -0.14 -23.08 -7.92
N ALA A 302 1.14 -22.81 -7.63
CA ALA A 302 2.08 -23.81 -7.10
C ALA A 302 1.59 -24.40 -5.76
N LYS A 303 1.11 -23.54 -4.86
CA LYS A 303 0.57 -23.96 -3.57
C LYS A 303 -0.66 -24.86 -3.70
N ILE A 304 -1.60 -24.52 -4.59
CA ILE A 304 -2.78 -25.36 -4.84
C ILE A 304 -2.37 -26.71 -5.45
N GLU A 305 -1.38 -26.74 -6.35
CA GLU A 305 -0.86 -27.97 -6.96
C GLU A 305 -0.20 -28.90 -5.93
N GLU A 306 0.56 -28.35 -5.00
CA GLU A 306 1.16 -29.11 -3.89
C GLU A 306 0.07 -29.72 -2.97
N GLN A 307 -0.97 -28.95 -2.65
CA GLN A 307 -2.12 -29.43 -1.88
C GLN A 307 -2.90 -30.54 -2.59
N LEU A 308 -2.97 -30.52 -3.93
CA LEU A 308 -3.59 -31.58 -4.72
C LEU A 308 -2.72 -32.83 -4.77
N SER A 309 -1.40 -32.67 -4.80
CA SER A 309 -0.43 -33.78 -4.87
C SER A 309 -0.30 -34.50 -3.52
N SER A 310 -0.31 -33.77 -2.40
CA SER A 310 -0.26 -34.34 -1.05
C SER A 310 -1.54 -35.12 -0.67
N LYS A 311 -2.69 -34.76 -1.23
CA LYS A 311 -3.99 -35.42 -0.98
C LYS A 311 -4.26 -36.65 -1.86
N GLN A 312 -3.22 -37.28 -2.40
CA GLN A 312 -3.30 -38.44 -3.31
C GLN A 312 -4.12 -39.66 -2.82
N SER A 313 -4.66 -39.65 -1.60
CA SER A 313 -5.52 -40.74 -1.06
C SER A 313 -7.02 -40.43 -0.97
N SER A 314 -7.48 -39.21 -1.28
CA SER A 314 -8.92 -38.88 -1.26
C SER A 314 -9.26 -37.91 -2.39
N SER A 315 -10.10 -38.33 -3.33
CA SER A 315 -10.51 -37.59 -4.53
C SER A 315 -10.62 -36.07 -4.31
N GLY A 316 -9.65 -35.30 -4.83
CA GLY A 316 -9.71 -33.84 -4.76
C GLY A 316 -11.03 -33.32 -5.35
N SER A 317 -11.71 -32.43 -4.62
CA SER A 317 -13.00 -31.89 -5.03
C SER A 317 -12.91 -31.27 -6.44
N PRO A 318 -13.86 -31.53 -7.35
CA PRO A 318 -13.95 -30.88 -8.66
C PRO A 318 -13.81 -29.35 -8.58
N THR A 319 -14.29 -28.73 -7.49
CA THR A 319 -14.19 -27.30 -7.24
C THR A 319 -12.76 -26.80 -7.14
N THR A 320 -11.85 -27.54 -6.49
CA THR A 320 -10.44 -27.13 -6.34
C THR A 320 -9.69 -27.17 -7.66
N LYS A 321 -10.03 -28.12 -8.55
CA LYS A 321 -9.44 -28.19 -9.89
C LYS A 321 -9.91 -27.05 -10.78
N ALA A 322 -11.20 -26.72 -10.76
CA ALA A 322 -11.73 -25.58 -11.49
C ALA A 322 -11.08 -24.26 -11.00
N PHE A 323 -10.97 -24.09 -9.68
CA PHE A 323 -10.30 -22.95 -9.07
C PHE A 323 -8.84 -22.83 -9.54
N LEU A 324 -8.05 -23.91 -9.51
CA LEU A 324 -6.68 -23.89 -10.02
C LEU A 324 -6.61 -23.46 -11.50
N GLU A 325 -7.54 -23.92 -12.33
CA GLU A 325 -7.57 -23.57 -13.75
C GLU A 325 -7.83 -22.07 -13.97
N ASP A 326 -8.71 -21.47 -13.19
CA ASP A 326 -8.96 -20.03 -13.25
C ASP A 326 -7.71 -19.22 -12.84
N TRP A 327 -6.98 -19.64 -11.81
CA TRP A 327 -5.72 -19.00 -11.41
C TRP A 327 -4.61 -19.17 -12.45
N ARG A 328 -4.53 -20.32 -13.12
CA ARG A 328 -3.58 -20.53 -14.22
C ARG A 328 -3.89 -19.64 -15.42
N LYS A 329 -5.17 -19.50 -15.78
CA LYS A 329 -5.61 -18.56 -16.82
C LYS A 329 -5.28 -17.12 -16.44
N ALA A 330 -5.54 -16.74 -15.20
CA ALA A 330 -5.13 -15.44 -14.67
C ALA A 330 -3.62 -15.22 -14.88
N HIS A 331 -2.80 -16.16 -14.41
CA HIS A 331 -1.35 -16.06 -14.54
C HIS A 331 -0.88 -15.94 -16.00
N GLN A 332 -1.46 -16.73 -16.91
CA GLN A 332 -1.17 -16.64 -18.35
C GLN A 332 -1.54 -15.27 -18.94
N HIS A 333 -2.71 -14.75 -18.60
CA HIS A 333 -3.14 -13.42 -19.03
C HIS A 333 -2.28 -12.30 -18.43
N GLY A 334 -1.86 -12.43 -17.17
CA GLY A 334 -0.92 -11.51 -16.52
C GLY A 334 0.43 -11.47 -17.24
N LEU A 335 1.00 -12.63 -17.59
CA LEU A 335 2.23 -12.71 -18.39
C LEU A 335 2.04 -12.10 -19.79
N ALA A 336 0.90 -12.36 -20.44
CA ALA A 336 0.58 -11.76 -21.73
C ALA A 336 0.48 -10.23 -21.65
N ALA A 337 -0.13 -9.70 -20.59
CA ALA A 337 -0.19 -8.27 -20.31
C ALA A 337 1.21 -7.68 -20.19
N GLN A 338 2.04 -8.28 -19.34
CA GLN A 338 3.43 -7.85 -19.13
C GLN A 338 4.23 -7.83 -20.43
N ASN A 339 4.13 -8.89 -21.24
CA ASN A 339 4.84 -9.00 -22.50
C ASN A 339 4.44 -7.93 -23.53
N LYS A 340 3.18 -7.48 -23.51
CA LYS A 340 2.71 -6.38 -24.36
C LYS A 340 3.14 -5.01 -23.84
N LEU A 341 3.03 -4.80 -22.53
CA LEU A 341 3.36 -3.52 -21.88
C LEU A 341 4.87 -3.23 -21.86
N LYS A 342 5.73 -4.26 -21.95
CA LYS A 342 7.19 -4.09 -22.10
C LYS A 342 7.62 -3.61 -23.49
N GLN A 343 6.73 -3.66 -24.50
CA GLN A 343 7.08 -3.27 -25.87
C GLN A 343 7.10 -1.75 -25.98
N PHE A 344 8.30 -1.18 -25.94
CA PHE A 344 8.49 0.24 -26.23
C PHE A 344 8.46 0.49 -27.75
N SER A 345 7.69 1.48 -28.19
CA SER A 345 7.77 2.03 -29.54
C SER A 345 8.02 3.53 -29.46
N GLY A 346 8.88 4.04 -30.34
CA GLY A 346 9.05 5.49 -30.53
C GLY A 346 7.85 6.15 -31.22
N ASN A 347 6.90 5.36 -31.72
CA ASN A 347 5.64 5.81 -32.30
C ASN A 347 4.54 5.78 -31.24
N GLU A 348 3.97 6.94 -30.92
CA GLU A 348 2.90 7.10 -29.93
C GLU A 348 1.68 6.20 -30.22
N THR A 349 1.31 6.03 -31.48
CA THR A 349 0.14 5.22 -31.87
C THR A 349 0.40 3.73 -31.66
N GLU A 350 1.60 3.24 -31.97
CA GLU A 350 1.98 1.84 -31.73
C GLU A 350 2.11 1.54 -30.25
N LEU A 351 2.66 2.48 -29.47
CA LEU A 351 2.74 2.37 -28.02
C LEU A 351 1.33 2.32 -27.40
N GLU A 352 0.44 3.22 -27.80
CA GLU A 352 -0.97 3.24 -27.39
C GLU A 352 -1.66 1.90 -27.68
N GLU A 353 -1.54 1.39 -28.91
CA GLU A 353 -2.17 0.14 -29.31
C GLU A 353 -1.60 -1.07 -28.54
N SER A 354 -0.28 -1.14 -28.38
CA SER A 354 0.37 -2.24 -27.65
C SER A 354 0.00 -2.22 -26.17
N ALA A 355 0.08 -1.06 -25.53
CA ALA A 355 -0.25 -0.90 -24.12
C ALA A 355 -1.73 -1.15 -23.85
N ALA A 356 -2.64 -0.71 -24.74
CA ALA A 356 -4.06 -1.00 -24.64
C ALA A 356 -4.36 -2.51 -24.71
N LYS A 357 -3.71 -3.25 -25.61
CA LYS A 357 -3.80 -4.73 -25.66
C LYS A 357 -3.25 -5.38 -24.39
N GLY A 358 -2.20 -4.79 -23.82
CA GLY A 358 -1.64 -5.21 -22.54
C GLY A 358 -2.64 -5.02 -21.38
N LEU A 359 -3.27 -3.85 -21.29
CA LEU A 359 -4.30 -3.57 -20.28
C LEU A 359 -5.54 -4.44 -20.46
N GLU A 360 -5.96 -4.75 -21.69
CA GLU A 360 -7.05 -5.70 -21.93
C GLU A 360 -6.67 -7.12 -21.45
N SER A 361 -5.41 -7.53 -21.65
CA SER A 361 -4.92 -8.79 -21.11
C SER A 361 -4.90 -8.80 -19.57
N LEU A 362 -4.51 -7.68 -18.94
CA LEU A 362 -4.57 -7.53 -17.48
C LEU A 362 -6.02 -7.62 -16.96
N LYS A 363 -6.96 -6.96 -17.63
CA LYS A 363 -8.38 -7.04 -17.31
C LYS A 363 -8.90 -8.48 -17.36
N ASN A 364 -8.52 -9.23 -18.40
CA ASN A 364 -8.86 -10.65 -18.51
C ASN A 364 -8.24 -11.49 -17.38
N SER A 365 -6.98 -11.20 -17.00
CA SER A 365 -6.34 -11.84 -15.85
C SER A 365 -7.12 -11.61 -14.56
N VAL A 366 -7.50 -10.37 -14.31
CA VAL A 366 -8.20 -9.97 -13.07
C VAL A 366 -9.61 -10.54 -13.02
N ALA A 367 -10.29 -10.67 -14.16
CA ALA A 367 -11.60 -11.30 -14.25
C ALA A 367 -11.58 -12.81 -13.89
N CYS A 368 -10.44 -13.48 -14.08
CA CYS A 368 -10.28 -14.88 -13.67
C CYS A 368 -10.13 -15.06 -12.15
N VAL A 369 -9.85 -14.00 -11.39
CA VAL A 369 -9.65 -14.09 -9.94
C VAL A 369 -10.82 -13.45 -9.21
N GLY A 370 -11.36 -14.15 -8.22
CA GLY A 370 -12.43 -13.63 -7.36
C GLY A 370 -11.98 -12.38 -6.59
N ARG A 371 -12.93 -11.50 -6.29
CA ARG A 371 -12.68 -10.36 -5.38
C ARG A 371 -12.57 -10.81 -3.95
N LEU A 372 -11.76 -10.09 -3.19
CA LEU A 372 -11.62 -10.26 -1.75
C LEU A 372 -12.44 -9.22 -0.96
N THR A 373 -12.85 -8.14 -1.64
CA THR A 373 -13.52 -7.02 -0.99
C THR A 373 -14.88 -7.43 -0.40
N TYR A 374 -15.08 -7.09 0.87
CA TYR A 374 -16.34 -7.27 1.60
C TYR A 374 -17.43 -6.28 1.16
N THR A 375 -17.07 -5.24 0.40
CA THR A 375 -17.90 -4.05 0.18
C THR A 375 -18.55 -3.97 -1.21
N SER A 376 -18.12 -4.80 -2.17
CA SER A 376 -18.76 -4.86 -3.49
C SER A 376 -19.43 -6.20 -3.70
N SER A 377 -20.61 -6.19 -4.34
CA SER A 377 -21.35 -7.39 -4.70
C SER A 377 -20.42 -8.42 -5.37
N LYS A 378 -20.72 -9.72 -5.28
CA LYS A 378 -19.99 -10.79 -5.98
C LYS A 378 -19.87 -10.61 -7.51
N HIS A 379 -20.49 -9.57 -8.08
CA HIS A 379 -20.44 -9.21 -9.49
C HIS A 379 -19.19 -8.36 -9.82
N ASP A 380 -18.74 -8.44 -11.07
CA ASP A 380 -17.65 -7.61 -11.58
C ASP A 380 -17.96 -6.11 -11.53
N ILE A 381 -16.93 -5.28 -11.77
CA ILE A 381 -17.08 -3.82 -11.77
C ILE A 381 -18.09 -3.50 -12.88
N PRO A 382 -19.16 -2.74 -12.57
CA PRO A 382 -20.09 -2.33 -13.61
C PRO A 382 -19.31 -1.62 -14.71
N SER A 383 -19.69 -1.84 -15.98
CA SER A 383 -19.06 -1.12 -17.08
C SER A 383 -19.21 0.39 -16.88
N LYS A 384 -18.43 1.21 -17.59
CA LYS A 384 -18.61 2.67 -17.54
C LYS A 384 -20.06 3.08 -17.81
N ALA A 385 -20.71 2.44 -18.79
CA ALA A 385 -22.12 2.68 -19.11
C ALA A 385 -23.07 2.26 -17.97
N ASP A 386 -22.77 1.15 -17.28
CA ASP A 386 -23.53 0.72 -16.11
C ASP A 386 -23.34 1.70 -14.95
N LEU A 387 -22.12 2.17 -14.70
CA LEU A 387 -21.83 3.18 -13.68
C LEU A 387 -22.54 4.51 -13.98
N GLU A 388 -22.52 4.95 -15.24
CA GLU A 388 -23.28 6.13 -15.70
C GLU A 388 -24.78 5.94 -15.48
N THR A 389 -25.32 4.76 -15.80
CA THR A 389 -26.73 4.42 -15.57
C THR A 389 -27.07 4.40 -14.07
N ILE A 390 -26.20 3.82 -13.23
CA ILE A 390 -26.37 3.76 -11.78
C ILE A 390 -26.32 5.19 -11.20
N ALA A 391 -25.34 5.99 -11.63
CA ALA A 391 -25.18 7.37 -11.20
C ALA A 391 -26.40 8.22 -11.59
N GLN A 392 -26.86 8.11 -12.84
CA GLN A 392 -28.05 8.82 -13.32
C GLN A 392 -29.28 8.45 -12.50
N LYS A 393 -29.53 7.15 -12.28
CA LYS A 393 -30.63 6.68 -11.42
C LYS A 393 -30.53 7.20 -9.99
N ALA A 394 -29.33 7.24 -9.42
CA ALA A 394 -29.10 7.74 -8.06
C ALA A 394 -29.39 9.25 -7.96
N VAL A 395 -28.93 10.04 -8.94
CA VAL A 395 -29.18 11.49 -9.02
C VAL A 395 -30.67 11.77 -9.20
N ASP A 396 -31.34 11.04 -10.10
CA ASP A 396 -32.77 11.21 -10.35
C ASP A 396 -33.59 10.90 -9.10
N LYS A 397 -33.26 9.82 -8.39
CA LYS A 397 -33.89 9.48 -7.11
C LYS A 397 -33.68 10.58 -6.07
N TRP A 398 -32.44 11.03 -5.87
CA TRP A 398 -32.11 12.08 -4.90
C TRP A 398 -32.89 13.37 -5.18
N ARG A 399 -33.07 13.76 -6.44
CA ARG A 399 -33.88 14.93 -6.83
C ARG A 399 -35.35 14.76 -6.47
N VAL A 400 -35.93 13.59 -6.70
CA VAL A 400 -37.32 13.29 -6.33
C VAL A 400 -37.50 13.40 -4.82
N ASP A 401 -36.59 12.80 -4.04
CA ASP A 401 -36.63 12.82 -2.57
C ASP A 401 -36.51 14.27 -2.04
N LEU A 402 -35.59 15.07 -2.58
CA LEU A 402 -35.41 16.49 -2.21
C LEU A 402 -36.66 17.34 -2.51
N CYS A 403 -37.31 17.12 -3.66
CA CYS A 403 -38.56 17.82 -4.00
C CYS A 403 -39.70 17.45 -3.04
N ALA A 404 -39.79 16.18 -2.61
CA ALA A 404 -40.79 15.73 -1.66
C ALA A 404 -40.58 16.36 -0.27
N GLU A 405 -39.33 16.45 0.20
CA GLU A 405 -38.99 17.12 1.46
C GLU A 405 -39.40 18.60 1.46
N HIS A 406 -39.13 19.32 0.37
CA HIS A 406 -39.50 20.73 0.25
C HIS A 406 -41.01 20.96 0.16
N ALA A 407 -41.76 20.07 -0.48
CA ALA A 407 -43.22 20.15 -0.57
C ALA A 407 -43.90 20.01 0.81
N VAL A 408 -43.31 19.25 1.73
CA VAL A 408 -43.84 19.06 3.10
C VAL A 408 -43.57 20.27 4.00
N THR A 409 -42.47 20.99 3.77
CA THR A 409 -42.04 22.12 4.61
C THR A 409 -42.63 23.48 4.26
N GLN A 410 -43.40 23.62 3.17
CA GLN A 410 -44.11 24.88 2.92
C GLN A 410 -45.37 24.95 3.79
N PRO A 411 -45.42 25.81 4.82
CA PRO A 411 -46.63 25.97 5.61
C PRO A 411 -47.74 26.46 4.69
N SER A 412 -48.90 25.81 4.75
CA SER A 412 -50.13 26.27 4.14
C SER A 412 -50.34 27.74 4.47
N SER A 413 -50.05 28.62 3.52
CA SER A 413 -50.29 30.06 3.66
C SER A 413 -51.78 30.41 3.55
N ASP A 414 -52.64 29.41 3.47
CA ASP A 414 -54.09 29.56 3.63
C ASP A 414 -54.44 29.41 5.12
N ALA A 415 -54.21 30.48 5.87
CA ALA A 415 -54.85 30.77 7.16
C ALA A 415 -55.04 32.29 7.31
#